data_AF-A0A8H5DHM9-F1
#
_entry.id   AF-A0A8H5DHM9-F1
#
_cell.length_a   1.000
_cell.length_b   1.000
_cell.length_c   1.000
_cell.angle_alpha   90.00
_cell.angle_beta   90.00
_cell.angle_gamma   90.00
#
_symmetry.space_group_name_H-M   'P 1'
#
loop_
_entity.id
_entity.type
_entity.pdbx_description
1 polymer ?
#
loop_
_entity_poly.entity_id
_entity_poly.type
_entity_poly.pdbx_seq_one_letter_code
_entity_poly.pdbx_strand_id
1 'polypeptide(L)'
;MAKKPDILRGSLEALILNFGIHQAPANSFGSQEPTPGAGSHETPCKSSDGDLGQLAVIVQQAPRLHFLRIEAYGSPKSDPLEGPEDHISLNSIQAVLTVKHLTFLAIDLPGGVLTSSGERAEICHICPNIGALLHKLKYLRLRVRNICPDALKPRDPAESLRLNKVIVNLSLKMDFPGITSATHSKRCDPPNEGGFFQLKAEMQEQAEVLGVKMASPKLIRILTHTFPQLETHSLDVLSGRTMLLEDRMRWDDDGNIVEDEPGAESDFSDDDSLSWFNTE
;
A
#
# COMPACT_ATOMS: atom_id res chain seq x y z
N MET A 1 34.04 7.76 24.33
CA MET A 1 33.36 6.47 24.60
C MET A 1 31.91 6.59 24.13
N ALA A 2 31.61 6.10 22.93
CA ALA A 2 30.23 6.08 22.41
C ALA A 2 29.46 4.93 23.07
N LYS A 3 28.29 5.23 23.66
CA LYS A 3 27.40 4.21 24.24
C LYS A 3 27.02 3.19 23.17
N LYS A 4 27.23 1.91 23.48
CA LYS A 4 26.95 0.77 22.60
C LYS A 4 25.48 0.80 22.11
N PRO A 5 25.23 0.62 20.80
CA PRO A 5 23.87 0.44 20.25
C PRO A 5 23.21 -0.91 20.62
N ASP A 6 23.82 -1.71 21.52
CA ASP A 6 23.39 -3.07 21.86
C ASP A 6 22.00 -3.15 22.51
N ILE A 7 21.55 -2.10 23.19
CA ILE A 7 20.28 -2.13 23.95
C ILE A 7 19.09 -2.29 23.00
N LEU A 8 19.10 -1.58 21.86
CA LEU A 8 17.99 -1.62 20.90
C LEU A 8 17.86 -3.01 20.23
N ARG A 9 18.98 -3.71 20.00
CA ARG A 9 18.97 -5.03 19.35
C ARG A 9 18.25 -6.08 20.20
N GLY A 10 18.42 -6.03 21.53
CA GLY A 10 17.83 -7.03 22.43
C GLY A 10 16.33 -6.86 22.69
N SER A 11 15.78 -5.65 22.51
CA SER A 11 14.42 -5.32 22.95
C SER A 11 13.47 -4.84 21.86
N LEU A 12 13.94 -4.61 20.63
CA LEU A 12 13.08 -4.13 19.55
C LEU A 12 12.07 -5.19 19.12
N GLU A 13 10.79 -4.92 19.40
CA GLU A 13 9.66 -5.81 19.10
C GLU A 13 8.82 -5.34 17.90
N ALA A 14 8.72 -4.03 17.74
CA ALA A 14 7.95 -3.38 16.68
C ALA A 14 8.74 -2.23 16.08
N LEU A 15 8.64 -2.07 14.76
CA LEU A 15 9.21 -0.95 14.01
C LEU A 15 8.15 -0.33 13.10
N ILE A 16 8.04 1.00 13.18
CA ILE A 16 7.16 1.79 12.32
C ILE A 16 8.03 2.83 11.61
N LEU A 17 8.01 2.82 10.28
CA LEU A 17 8.72 3.75 9.42
C LEU A 17 7.68 4.63 8.72
N ASN A 18 7.74 5.94 8.99
CA ASN A 18 6.86 6.91 8.37
C ASN A 18 7.71 7.84 7.49
N PHE A 19 7.38 7.88 6.20
CA PHE A 19 7.98 8.78 5.23
C PHE A 19 6.95 9.86 4.84
N GLY A 20 7.41 11.10 4.71
CA GLY A 20 6.57 12.25 4.41
C GLY A 20 6.18 13.06 5.64
N ILE A 21 5.59 14.23 5.39
CA ILE A 21 5.16 15.17 6.42
C ILE A 21 3.75 14.77 6.84
N HIS A 22 3.59 14.17 8.03
CA HIS A 22 2.30 14.21 8.71
C HIS A 22 2.00 15.67 9.05
N GLN A 23 1.26 16.36 8.19
CA GLN A 23 0.51 17.51 8.68
C GLN A 23 -0.54 16.96 9.63
N ALA A 24 -0.33 17.14 10.93
CA ALA A 24 -1.40 16.95 11.89
C ALA A 24 -2.60 17.80 11.42
N PRO A 25 -3.85 17.31 11.52
CA PRO A 25 -5.01 18.07 11.09
C PRO A 25 -4.99 19.43 11.77
N ALA A 26 -4.92 20.50 10.97
CA ALA A 26 -4.91 21.88 11.42
C ALA A 26 -6.30 22.29 11.94
N ASN A 27 -6.76 21.63 13.00
CA ASN A 27 -7.92 22.06 13.78
C ASN A 27 -7.41 22.76 15.05
N SER A 28 -6.78 23.91 14.85
CA SER A 28 -6.59 24.94 15.87
C SER A 28 -7.15 26.21 15.28
N PHE A 29 -8.45 26.44 15.47
CA PHE A 29 -9.08 27.75 15.28
C PHE A 29 -8.43 28.73 16.26
N GLY A 30 -7.36 29.37 15.81
CA GLY A 30 -6.73 30.51 16.47
C GLY A 30 -6.33 31.47 15.36
N SER A 31 -7.17 32.46 15.10
CA SER A 31 -6.88 33.56 14.19
C SER A 31 -5.62 34.28 14.68
N GLN A 32 -4.50 34.11 13.98
CA GLN A 32 -3.44 35.09 13.93
C GLN A 32 -3.11 35.38 12.47
N GLU A 33 -3.24 36.66 12.12
CA GLU A 33 -2.86 37.20 10.81
C GLU A 33 -1.40 36.87 10.49
N PRO A 34 -1.07 36.58 9.21
CA PRO A 34 0.28 36.23 8.82
C PRO A 34 1.16 37.48 8.81
N THR A 35 2.16 37.49 9.69
CA THR A 35 3.29 38.43 9.61
C THR A 35 4.17 38.03 8.41
N PRO A 36 4.46 38.92 7.45
CA PRO A 36 5.32 38.61 6.32
C PRO A 36 6.78 38.69 6.76
N GLY A 37 7.47 37.55 6.81
CA GLY A 37 8.93 37.55 6.99
C GLY A 37 9.47 36.39 7.80
N ALA A 38 9.46 35.19 7.24
CA ALA A 38 10.41 34.14 7.60
C ALA A 38 10.43 33.12 6.45
N GLY A 39 11.44 33.23 5.57
CA GLY A 39 11.71 32.19 4.59
C GLY A 39 12.07 30.90 5.33
N SER A 40 11.15 29.94 5.36
CA SER A 40 11.46 28.58 5.74
C SER A 40 12.28 27.96 4.61
N HIS A 41 13.60 27.91 4.80
CA HIS A 41 14.42 27.03 3.99
C HIS A 41 14.09 25.58 4.37
N GLU A 42 13.12 25.00 3.66
CA GLU A 42 12.94 23.55 3.62
C GLU A 42 14.16 22.96 2.91
N THR A 43 15.13 22.50 3.69
CA THR A 43 16.24 21.71 3.17
C THR A 43 15.70 20.41 2.59
N PRO A 44 15.91 20.13 1.29
CA PRO A 44 15.48 18.88 0.66
C PRO A 44 16.13 17.70 1.38
N CYS A 45 15.31 16.78 1.87
CA CYS A 45 15.75 15.58 2.59
C CYS A 45 16.47 14.62 1.63
N LYS A 46 17.77 14.84 1.40
CA LYS A 46 18.59 14.14 0.38
C LYS A 46 19.42 12.95 0.92
N SER A 47 19.06 12.29 2.03
CA SER A 47 19.91 11.23 2.62
C SER A 47 19.24 9.91 3.05
N SER A 48 18.07 9.55 2.53
CA SER A 48 17.28 8.42 3.07
C SER A 48 17.89 7.01 2.89
N ASP A 49 18.66 6.75 1.83
CA ASP A 49 19.09 5.38 1.50
C ASP A 49 20.19 4.83 2.42
N GLY A 50 21.15 5.66 2.81
CA GLY A 50 22.22 5.26 3.74
C GLY A 50 21.67 4.90 5.13
N ASP A 51 20.68 5.66 5.58
CA ASP A 51 20.04 5.48 6.89
C ASP A 51 19.17 4.20 6.90
N LEU A 52 18.46 3.91 5.81
CA LEU A 52 17.70 2.66 5.68
C LEU A 52 18.58 1.43 5.59
N GLY A 53 19.75 1.54 4.93
CA GLY A 53 20.75 0.46 4.93
C GLY A 53 21.26 0.14 6.34
N GLN A 54 21.56 1.16 7.15
CA GLN A 54 21.96 0.95 8.55
C GLN A 54 20.82 0.40 9.40
N LEU A 55 19.61 0.91 9.21
CA LEU A 55 18.42 0.41 9.87
C LEU A 55 18.20 -1.07 9.55
N ALA A 56 18.34 -1.47 8.29
CA ALA A 56 18.25 -2.87 7.85
C ALA A 56 19.19 -3.78 8.66
N VAL A 57 20.44 -3.35 8.86
CA VAL A 57 21.41 -4.10 9.70
C VAL A 57 20.93 -4.22 11.14
N ILE A 58 20.35 -3.16 11.72
CA ILE A 58 19.83 -3.19 13.10
C ILE A 58 18.64 -4.15 13.20
N VAL A 59 17.67 -4.05 12.29
CA VAL A 59 16.45 -4.87 12.35
C VAL A 59 16.70 -6.34 12.08
N GLN A 60 17.63 -6.67 11.18
CA GLN A 60 18.01 -8.07 10.91
C GLN A 60 18.64 -8.74 12.14
N GLN A 61 19.19 -7.95 13.06
CA GLN A 61 19.82 -8.40 14.30
C GLN A 61 18.90 -8.28 15.52
N ALA A 62 17.64 -7.89 15.33
CA ALA A 62 16.64 -7.81 16.39
C ALA A 62 15.81 -9.11 16.45
N PRO A 63 16.15 -10.09 17.32
CA PRO A 63 15.49 -11.39 17.34
C PRO A 63 14.02 -11.32 17.79
N ARG A 64 13.63 -10.23 18.44
CA ARG A 64 12.27 -10.02 18.96
C ARG A 64 11.37 -9.23 18.01
N LEU A 65 11.93 -8.70 16.91
CA LEU A 65 11.18 -7.89 15.96
C LEU A 65 10.21 -8.77 15.18
N HIS A 66 8.93 -8.61 15.47
CA HIS A 66 7.85 -9.40 14.87
C HIS A 66 6.79 -8.54 14.19
N PHE A 67 6.84 -7.21 14.37
CA PHE A 67 5.94 -6.23 13.77
C PHE A 67 6.72 -5.20 12.95
N LEU A 68 6.38 -5.05 11.68
CA LEU A 68 6.94 -4.04 10.79
C LEU A 68 5.81 -3.30 10.07
N ARG A 69 5.81 -1.98 10.16
CA ARG A 69 4.91 -1.09 9.42
C ARG A 69 5.73 -0.05 8.67
N ILE A 70 5.43 0.12 7.39
CA ILE A 70 6.09 1.08 6.51
C ILE A 70 5.00 1.92 5.86
N GLU A 71 5.03 3.22 6.10
CA GLU A 71 4.03 4.15 5.61
C GLU A 71 4.70 5.31 4.90
N ALA A 72 4.14 5.72 3.77
CA ALA A 72 4.61 6.88 3.03
C ALA A 72 3.43 7.61 2.44
N TYR A 73 3.19 8.80 2.98
CA TYR A 73 2.15 9.70 2.47
C TYR A 73 2.86 10.77 1.67
N GLY A 74 2.52 10.85 0.38
CA GLY A 74 3.11 11.85 -0.50
C GLY A 74 2.90 13.24 0.11
N SER A 75 3.93 14.08 0.09
CA SER A 75 3.75 15.48 0.47
C SER A 75 2.88 16.18 -0.59
N PRO A 76 1.90 17.02 -0.20
CA PRO A 76 1.24 17.91 -1.15
C PRO A 76 2.31 18.83 -1.73
N LYS A 77 2.73 18.59 -2.96
CA LYS A 77 3.65 19.50 -3.64
C LYS A 77 2.94 20.83 -3.87
N SER A 78 3.68 21.93 -3.74
CA SER A 78 3.20 23.27 -4.08
C SER A 78 2.96 23.44 -5.58
N ASP A 79 3.61 22.62 -6.42
CA ASP A 79 3.45 22.62 -7.88
C ASP A 79 2.83 21.31 -8.39
N PRO A 80 1.62 21.34 -8.98
CA PRO A 80 0.96 20.17 -9.58
C PRO A 80 1.72 19.55 -10.77
N LEU A 81 2.67 20.27 -11.39
CA LEU A 81 3.41 19.81 -12.57
C LEU A 81 4.68 19.05 -12.21
N GLU A 82 5.18 19.20 -10.98
CA GLU A 82 6.28 18.38 -10.50
C GLU A 82 5.75 16.99 -10.10
N GLY A 83 6.21 15.96 -10.81
CA GLY A 83 5.86 14.58 -10.49
C GLY A 83 6.14 14.21 -9.02
N PRO A 84 5.45 13.18 -8.48
CA PRO A 84 5.67 12.73 -7.11
C PRO A 84 7.08 12.17 -6.94
N GLU A 85 7.94 12.92 -6.24
CA GLU A 85 9.36 12.61 -6.03
C GLU A 85 9.65 11.95 -4.66
N ASP A 86 8.62 11.43 -3.98
CA ASP A 86 8.81 10.63 -2.77
C ASP A 86 9.28 9.22 -3.17
N HIS A 87 10.55 9.16 -3.57
CA HIS A 87 11.25 7.94 -3.96
C HIS A 87 11.76 7.25 -2.71
N ILE A 88 11.16 6.10 -2.39
CA ILE A 88 11.76 5.17 -1.43
C ILE A 88 12.45 4.11 -2.25
N SER A 89 13.76 3.95 -2.05
CA SER A 89 14.51 2.91 -2.74
C SER A 89 13.93 1.54 -2.42
N LEU A 90 13.59 0.80 -3.49
CA LEU A 90 13.09 -0.56 -3.37
C LEU A 90 14.10 -1.45 -2.64
N ASN A 91 15.39 -1.27 -2.92
CA ASN A 91 16.48 -2.03 -2.31
C ASN A 91 16.52 -1.81 -0.80
N SER A 92 16.30 -0.57 -0.35
CA SER A 92 16.23 -0.21 1.05
C SER A 92 15.07 -0.90 1.76
N ILE A 93 13.87 -0.91 1.17
CA ILE A 93 12.73 -1.64 1.74
C ILE A 93 12.98 -3.15 1.76
N GLN A 94 13.48 -3.71 0.66
CA GLN A 94 13.80 -5.14 0.59
C GLN A 94 14.77 -5.56 1.70
N ALA A 95 15.79 -4.74 1.98
CA ALA A 95 16.75 -5.01 3.05
C ALA A 95 16.09 -5.08 4.45
N VAL A 96 15.04 -4.28 4.69
CA VAL A 96 14.26 -4.30 5.95
C VAL A 96 13.29 -5.49 6.00
N LEU A 97 12.82 -5.99 4.85
CA LEU A 97 11.89 -7.14 4.78
C LEU A 97 12.52 -8.51 5.09
N THR A 98 13.87 -8.60 5.10
CA THR A 98 14.61 -9.85 5.37
C THR A 98 14.59 -10.29 6.84
N VAL A 99 13.91 -9.56 7.73
CA VAL A 99 13.77 -9.90 9.16
C VAL A 99 13.16 -11.29 9.34
N LYS A 100 13.85 -12.17 10.08
CA LYS A 100 13.53 -13.60 10.19
C LYS A 100 12.23 -13.88 10.95
N HIS A 101 11.96 -13.14 12.02
CA HIS A 101 10.87 -13.43 12.96
C HIS A 101 9.60 -12.60 12.72
N LEU A 102 9.49 -12.00 11.53
CA LEU A 102 8.38 -11.13 11.19
C LEU A 102 7.07 -11.93 11.12
N THR A 103 6.07 -11.50 11.89
CA THR A 103 4.72 -12.10 11.90
C THR A 103 3.63 -11.12 11.49
N PHE A 104 3.92 -9.81 11.52
CA PHE A 104 3.01 -8.77 11.09
C PHE A 104 3.74 -7.84 10.12
N LEU A 105 3.18 -7.67 8.93
CA LEU A 105 3.66 -6.73 7.93
C LEU A 105 2.53 -5.82 7.47
N ALA A 106 2.75 -4.51 7.54
CA ALA A 106 1.91 -3.51 6.92
C ALA A 106 2.75 -2.59 6.03
N ILE A 107 2.38 -2.48 4.76
CA ILE A 107 3.00 -1.56 3.80
C ILE A 107 1.89 -0.65 3.26
N ASP A 108 1.98 0.65 3.54
CA ASP A 108 0.99 1.65 3.16
C ASP A 108 1.66 2.82 2.40
N LEU A 109 1.79 2.68 1.09
CA LEU A 109 2.50 3.59 0.19
C LEU A 109 1.59 4.05 -0.96
N PRO A 110 0.51 4.82 -0.68
CA PRO A 110 -0.43 5.28 -1.70
C PRO A 110 0.19 6.29 -2.68
N GLY A 111 1.10 7.15 -2.21
CA GLY A 111 1.77 8.16 -3.01
C GLY A 111 3.23 7.84 -3.38
N GLY A 112 3.88 6.98 -2.60
CA GLY A 112 5.30 6.66 -2.79
C GLY A 112 5.56 5.86 -4.07
N VAL A 113 6.62 6.23 -4.80
CA VAL A 113 7.12 5.45 -5.94
C VAL A 113 8.34 4.66 -5.47
N LEU A 114 8.23 3.34 -5.52
CA LEU A 114 9.38 2.46 -5.31
C LEU A 114 10.20 2.43 -6.59
N THR A 115 11.42 2.98 -6.55
CA THR A 115 12.34 2.97 -7.68
C THR A 115 13.46 1.97 -7.46
N SER A 116 13.82 1.25 -8.53
CA SER A 116 15.07 0.49 -8.59
C SER A 116 16.20 1.47 -8.89
N SER A 117 17.24 1.50 -8.07
CA SER A 117 18.42 2.34 -8.33
C SER A 117 19.29 1.67 -9.41
N GLY A 118 19.18 2.05 -10.68
CA GLY A 118 20.12 1.59 -11.72
C GLY A 118 19.73 1.88 -13.18
N GLU A 119 20.74 2.03 -14.04
CA GLU A 119 20.64 2.34 -15.49
C GLU A 119 20.17 1.17 -16.37
N ARG A 120 20.04 -0.04 -15.81
CA ARG A 120 19.40 -1.20 -16.45
C ARG A 120 18.27 -1.70 -15.56
N ALA A 121 17.22 -0.90 -15.48
CA ALA A 121 16.04 -1.23 -14.69
C ALA A 121 15.25 -2.35 -15.38
N GLU A 122 15.64 -3.60 -15.17
CA GLU A 122 14.60 -4.63 -15.03
C GLU A 122 13.62 -4.09 -13.99
N ILE A 123 12.32 -4.09 -14.31
CA ILE A 123 11.26 -3.56 -13.46
C ILE A 123 11.12 -4.52 -12.28
N CYS A 124 12.06 -4.45 -11.32
CA CYS A 124 11.96 -5.18 -10.08
C CYS A 124 10.85 -4.52 -9.27
N HIS A 125 9.84 -5.30 -8.88
CA HIS A 125 8.78 -4.85 -7.99
C HIS A 125 8.85 -5.62 -6.66
N ILE A 126 8.22 -5.05 -5.63
CA ILE A 126 8.30 -5.59 -4.26
C ILE A 126 7.48 -6.86 -4.05
N CYS A 127 6.51 -7.15 -4.91
CA CYS A 127 5.52 -8.22 -4.74
C CYS A 127 6.14 -9.60 -4.49
N PRO A 128 7.13 -10.10 -5.26
CA PRO A 128 7.70 -11.44 -5.02
C PRO A 128 8.41 -11.54 -3.67
N ASN A 129 9.00 -10.44 -3.19
CA ASN A 129 9.58 -10.39 -1.86
C ASN A 129 8.52 -10.51 -0.78
N ILE A 130 7.36 -9.85 -0.95
CA ILE A 130 6.22 -9.96 -0.04
C ILE A 130 5.67 -11.38 -0.05
N GLY A 131 5.45 -11.97 -1.24
CA GLY A 131 4.99 -13.35 -1.41
C GLY A 131 5.90 -14.36 -0.72
N ALA A 132 7.22 -14.15 -0.79
CA ALA A 132 8.20 -14.98 -0.08
C ALA A 132 8.08 -14.91 1.46
N LEU A 133 7.46 -13.86 2.02
CA LEU A 133 7.26 -13.72 3.47
C LEU A 133 5.99 -14.41 3.98
N LEU A 134 5.08 -14.87 3.12
CA LEU A 134 3.75 -15.33 3.56
C LEU A 134 3.80 -16.49 4.56
N HIS A 135 4.78 -17.39 4.44
CA HIS A 135 4.96 -18.54 5.33
C HIS A 135 5.24 -18.16 6.80
N LYS A 136 5.87 -17.00 7.05
CA LYS A 136 6.18 -16.51 8.41
C LYS A 136 5.11 -15.59 8.99
N LEU A 137 4.27 -15.00 8.14
CA LEU A 137 3.31 -13.98 8.55
C LEU A 137 2.03 -14.59 9.15
N LYS A 138 1.47 -13.87 10.13
CA LYS A 138 0.11 -14.03 10.67
C LYS A 138 -0.82 -12.94 10.15
N TYR A 139 -0.28 -11.78 9.82
CA TYR A 139 -1.01 -10.63 9.32
C TYR A 139 -0.25 -9.94 8.19
N LEU A 140 -0.97 -9.64 7.10
CA LEU A 140 -0.49 -8.87 5.97
C LEU A 140 -1.49 -7.76 5.64
N ARG A 141 -1.00 -6.52 5.54
CA ARG A 141 -1.76 -5.37 5.02
C ARG A 141 -0.95 -4.65 3.95
N LEU A 142 -1.54 -4.44 2.78
CA LEU A 142 -0.88 -3.82 1.64
C LEU A 142 -1.74 -2.70 1.05
N ARG A 143 -1.13 -1.55 0.79
CA ARG A 143 -1.59 -0.54 -0.16
C ARG A 143 -0.34 0.01 -0.83
N VAL A 144 -0.16 -0.24 -2.11
CA VAL A 144 1.03 0.20 -2.86
C VAL A 144 0.61 0.61 -4.26
N ARG A 145 1.32 1.56 -4.86
CA ARG A 145 0.96 2.08 -6.19
C ARG A 145 1.01 1.02 -7.29
N ASN A 146 2.01 0.13 -7.26
CA ASN A 146 2.15 -0.96 -8.21
C ASN A 146 2.10 -2.30 -7.46
N ILE A 147 1.14 -3.15 -7.81
CA ILE A 147 0.91 -4.46 -7.19
C ILE A 147 0.56 -5.50 -8.26
N CYS A 148 0.82 -6.77 -7.99
CA CYS A 148 0.43 -7.88 -8.83
C CYS A 148 0.16 -9.13 -7.97
N PRO A 149 -0.43 -10.20 -8.54
CA PRO A 149 -0.79 -11.42 -7.81
C PRO A 149 0.37 -12.05 -7.05
N ASP A 150 1.61 -11.90 -7.51
CA ASP A 150 2.79 -12.45 -6.83
C ASP A 150 2.97 -11.93 -5.39
N ALA A 151 2.34 -10.81 -5.02
CA ALA A 151 2.33 -10.32 -3.64
C ALA A 151 1.62 -11.29 -2.66
N LEU A 152 0.69 -12.08 -3.18
CA LEU A 152 -0.13 -13.04 -2.45
C LEU A 152 0.24 -14.50 -2.77
N LYS A 153 1.31 -14.72 -3.55
CA LYS A 153 1.76 -16.04 -3.97
C LYS A 153 2.91 -16.54 -3.08
N PRO A 154 2.70 -17.59 -2.25
CA PRO A 154 3.77 -18.15 -1.44
C PRO A 154 4.81 -18.83 -2.32
N ARG A 155 6.07 -18.83 -1.86
CA ARG A 155 7.20 -19.45 -2.60
C ARG A 155 7.08 -20.97 -2.66
N ASP A 156 6.71 -21.60 -1.56
CA ASP A 156 6.42 -23.03 -1.52
C ASP A 156 4.90 -23.22 -1.73
N PRO A 157 4.49 -23.86 -2.84
CA PRO A 157 3.09 -24.06 -3.11
C PRO A 157 2.42 -25.08 -2.17
N ALA A 158 3.18 -25.96 -1.51
CA ALA A 158 2.68 -27.07 -0.69
C ALA A 158 2.58 -26.74 0.81
N GLU A 159 3.10 -25.60 1.25
CA GLU A 159 3.16 -25.22 2.66
C GLU A 159 1.81 -24.70 3.17
N SER A 160 1.36 -25.21 4.32
CA SER A 160 0.23 -24.64 5.06
C SER A 160 0.67 -23.37 5.80
N LEU A 161 -0.01 -22.26 5.52
CA LEU A 161 0.38 -20.94 6.00
C LEU A 161 -0.26 -20.63 7.36
N ARG A 162 0.51 -20.02 8.27
CA ARG A 162 0.01 -19.50 9.57
C ARG A 162 -0.65 -18.12 9.46
N LEU A 163 -0.83 -17.66 8.23
CA LEU A 163 -1.45 -16.39 7.90
C LEU A 163 -2.92 -16.47 8.29
N ASN A 164 -3.39 -15.47 9.04
CA ASN A 164 -4.76 -15.42 9.57
C ASN A 164 -5.56 -14.26 8.95
N LYS A 165 -4.89 -13.15 8.66
CA LYS A 165 -5.52 -11.94 8.11
C LYS A 165 -4.70 -11.40 6.95
N VAL A 166 -5.38 -11.14 5.83
CA VAL A 166 -4.82 -10.51 4.63
C VAL A 166 -5.72 -9.37 4.21
N ILE A 167 -5.15 -8.20 4.00
CA ILE A 167 -5.88 -7.02 3.54
C ILE A 167 -5.08 -6.37 2.43
N VAL A 168 -5.69 -6.25 1.25
CA VAL A 168 -5.12 -5.55 0.10
C VAL A 168 -6.03 -4.39 -0.23
N ASN A 169 -5.52 -3.17 -0.12
CA ASN A 169 -6.24 -1.98 -0.54
C ASN A 169 -5.70 -1.52 -1.88
N LEU A 170 -6.50 -1.72 -2.93
CA LEU A 170 -6.21 -1.27 -4.28
C LEU A 170 -6.62 0.18 -4.50
N SER A 171 -7.43 0.76 -3.62
CA SER A 171 -7.72 2.19 -3.62
C SER A 171 -6.51 2.97 -3.11
N LEU A 172 -6.01 3.91 -3.91
CA LEU A 172 -5.02 4.90 -3.49
C LEU A 172 -5.69 6.21 -3.03
N LYS A 173 -7.01 6.19 -2.77
CA LYS A 173 -7.72 7.30 -2.14
C LYS A 173 -7.02 7.66 -0.83
N MET A 174 -6.76 8.93 -0.66
CA MET A 174 -6.11 9.50 0.51
C MET A 174 -7.18 10.16 1.37
N ASP A 175 -7.26 9.81 2.65
CA ASP A 175 -8.27 10.34 3.58
C ASP A 175 -7.86 11.73 4.13
N PHE A 176 -7.26 12.57 3.29
CA PHE A 176 -6.87 13.93 3.65
C PHE A 176 -7.90 14.94 3.16
N PRO A 177 -8.32 15.91 4.01
CA PRO A 177 -9.18 16.99 3.59
C PRO A 177 -8.60 17.73 2.38
N GLY A 178 -9.41 17.92 1.33
CA GLY A 178 -9.03 18.67 0.14
C GLY A 178 -8.41 17.85 -1.00
N ILE A 179 -8.09 16.56 -0.80
CA ILE A 179 -7.72 15.68 -1.92
C ILE A 179 -9.01 15.09 -2.51
N THR A 180 -9.39 15.57 -3.69
CA THR A 180 -10.57 15.08 -4.44
C THR A 180 -10.21 14.05 -5.52
N SER A 181 -8.92 13.80 -5.75
CA SER A 181 -8.45 12.80 -6.68
C SER A 181 -8.24 11.46 -5.99
N ALA A 182 -8.78 10.40 -6.59
CA ALA A 182 -8.43 9.03 -6.25
C ALA A 182 -7.95 8.31 -7.51
N THR A 183 -7.06 7.35 -7.32
CA THR A 183 -6.63 6.42 -8.37
C THR A 183 -6.58 5.03 -7.77
N HIS A 184 -6.65 4.00 -8.60
CA HIS A 184 -6.36 2.65 -8.16
C HIS A 184 -4.88 2.29 -8.32
N SER A 185 -4.48 1.23 -7.64
CA SER A 185 -3.19 0.56 -7.86
C SER A 185 -3.10 0.07 -9.31
N LYS A 186 -1.89 0.04 -9.84
CA LYS A 186 -1.58 -0.46 -11.19
C LYS A 186 -0.83 -1.79 -11.12
N ARG A 187 -0.84 -2.52 -12.23
CA ARG A 187 -0.04 -3.74 -12.38
C ARG A 187 1.45 -3.40 -12.34
N CYS A 188 2.28 -4.32 -11.83
CA CYS A 188 3.73 -4.17 -11.86
C CYS A 188 4.36 -4.31 -13.26
N ASP A 189 3.72 -5.07 -14.15
CA ASP A 189 4.22 -5.38 -15.49
C ASP A 189 4.06 -4.20 -16.47
N PRO A 190 4.75 -4.20 -17.64
CA PRO A 190 4.66 -3.12 -18.61
C PRO A 190 3.20 -2.82 -19.02
N PRO A 191 2.90 -1.56 -19.38
CA PRO A 191 1.54 -1.00 -19.42
C PRO A 191 0.58 -1.56 -20.47
N ASN A 192 0.91 -2.66 -21.16
CA ASN A 192 0.16 -3.13 -22.33
C ASN A 192 -0.82 -4.27 -22.06
N GLU A 193 -0.89 -4.82 -20.84
CA GLU A 193 -1.80 -5.94 -20.54
C GLU A 193 -2.62 -5.69 -19.27
N GLY A 194 -3.90 -5.37 -19.48
CA GLY A 194 -4.93 -5.37 -18.45
C GLY A 194 -5.11 -4.07 -17.67
N GLY A 195 -6.31 -3.51 -17.74
CA GLY A 195 -6.71 -2.38 -16.91
C GLY A 195 -6.92 -2.76 -15.43
N PHE A 196 -7.37 -1.80 -14.63
CA PHE A 196 -7.66 -2.00 -13.21
C PHE A 196 -8.60 -3.19 -12.93
N PHE A 197 -9.62 -3.41 -13.78
CA PHE A 197 -10.55 -4.53 -13.61
C PHE A 197 -9.86 -5.89 -13.69
N GLN A 198 -8.90 -6.05 -14.62
CA GLN A 198 -8.12 -7.28 -14.71
C GLN A 198 -7.22 -7.46 -13.48
N LEU A 199 -6.53 -6.40 -13.04
CA LEU A 199 -5.75 -6.45 -11.80
C LEU A 199 -6.63 -6.86 -10.61
N LYS A 200 -7.83 -6.28 -10.46
CA LYS A 200 -8.77 -6.61 -9.39
C LYS A 200 -9.15 -8.09 -9.44
N ALA A 201 -9.51 -8.60 -10.61
CA ALA A 201 -9.91 -10.00 -10.80
C ALA A 201 -8.76 -10.97 -10.45
N GLU A 202 -7.55 -10.73 -10.94
CA GLU A 202 -6.39 -11.58 -10.66
C GLU A 202 -5.97 -11.53 -9.19
N MET A 203 -6.04 -10.35 -8.56
CA MET A 203 -5.77 -10.21 -7.12
C MET A 203 -6.80 -10.99 -6.30
N GLN A 204 -8.07 -10.99 -6.72
CA GLN A 204 -9.13 -11.78 -6.08
C GLN A 204 -8.87 -13.28 -6.25
N GLU A 205 -8.66 -13.76 -7.48
CA GLU A 205 -8.35 -15.17 -7.76
C GLU A 205 -7.16 -15.66 -6.92
N GLN A 206 -6.09 -14.87 -6.87
CA GLN A 206 -4.91 -15.24 -6.11
C GLN A 206 -5.16 -15.20 -4.59
N ALA A 207 -6.03 -14.31 -4.11
CA ALA A 207 -6.45 -14.27 -2.71
C ALA A 207 -7.31 -15.49 -2.32
N GLU A 208 -8.17 -15.97 -3.22
CA GLU A 208 -8.93 -17.21 -3.05
C GLU A 208 -7.99 -18.41 -2.93
N VAL A 209 -7.04 -18.54 -3.86
CA VAL A 209 -5.99 -19.57 -3.83
C VAL A 209 -5.18 -19.50 -2.54
N LEU A 210 -4.83 -18.30 -2.08
CA LEU A 210 -4.12 -18.10 -0.81
C LEU A 210 -4.96 -18.56 0.38
N GLY A 211 -6.26 -18.29 0.39
CA GLY A 211 -7.17 -18.66 1.46
C GLY A 211 -7.25 -20.17 1.69
N VAL A 212 -7.24 -20.97 0.62
CA VAL A 212 -7.21 -22.44 0.71
C VAL A 212 -5.93 -22.96 1.39
N LYS A 213 -4.82 -22.21 1.29
CA LYS A 213 -3.52 -22.59 1.89
C LYS A 213 -3.38 -22.15 3.34
N MET A 214 -4.22 -21.24 3.82
CA MET A 214 -4.18 -20.75 5.19
C MET A 214 -4.73 -21.81 6.15
N ALA A 215 -4.00 -22.09 7.22
CA ALA A 215 -4.41 -23.09 8.21
C ALA A 215 -5.66 -22.68 9.00
N SER A 216 -5.84 -21.38 9.22
CA SER A 216 -6.97 -20.80 9.98
C SER A 216 -7.30 -19.39 9.48
N PRO A 217 -7.82 -19.24 8.24
CA PRO A 217 -8.15 -17.94 7.69
C PRO A 217 -9.28 -17.28 8.49
N LYS A 218 -9.05 -16.03 8.93
CA LYS A 218 -10.04 -15.22 9.65
C LYS A 218 -10.58 -14.08 8.80
N LEU A 219 -9.74 -13.52 7.91
CA LEU A 219 -10.12 -12.42 7.03
C LEU A 219 -9.21 -12.40 5.81
N ILE A 220 -9.78 -12.33 4.62
CA ILE A 220 -9.06 -12.02 3.38
C ILE A 220 -9.87 -10.95 2.67
N ARG A 221 -9.35 -9.73 2.61
CA ARG A 221 -10.13 -8.57 2.17
C ARG A 221 -9.43 -7.80 1.06
N ILE A 222 -10.18 -7.44 0.03
CA ILE A 222 -9.73 -6.55 -1.05
C ILE A 222 -10.57 -5.26 -0.99
N LEU A 223 -9.92 -4.13 -0.84
CA LEU A 223 -10.55 -2.81 -0.83
C LEU A 223 -10.37 -2.12 -2.17
N THR A 224 -11.43 -1.49 -2.65
CA THR A 224 -11.48 -0.68 -3.88
C THR A 224 -12.33 0.57 -3.62
N HIS A 225 -12.37 1.50 -4.57
CA HIS A 225 -13.36 2.59 -4.55
C HIS A 225 -14.10 2.69 -5.88
N THR A 226 -15.32 3.23 -5.85
CA THR A 226 -16.14 3.53 -7.04
C THR A 226 -15.85 4.91 -7.61
N PHE A 227 -16.20 5.12 -8.87
CA PHE A 227 -16.26 6.45 -9.48
C PHE A 227 -17.69 6.73 -9.94
N PRO A 228 -18.14 8.00 -9.87
CA PRO A 228 -17.45 9.19 -9.36
C PRO A 228 -17.52 9.39 -7.82
N GLN A 229 -18.31 8.62 -7.09
CA GLN A 229 -18.64 8.88 -5.67
C GLN A 229 -17.48 8.63 -4.70
N LEU A 230 -16.44 7.91 -5.11
CA LEU A 230 -15.27 7.57 -4.29
C LEU A 230 -15.64 6.78 -3.02
N GLU A 231 -16.73 6.04 -3.07
CA GLU A 231 -17.19 5.14 -2.00
C GLU A 231 -16.22 3.97 -1.90
N THR A 232 -15.81 3.61 -0.68
CA THR A 232 -14.87 2.51 -0.47
C THR A 232 -15.62 1.21 -0.32
N HIS A 233 -15.36 0.24 -1.20
CA HIS A 233 -15.94 -1.09 -1.14
C HIS A 233 -14.89 -2.08 -0.63
N SER A 234 -15.30 -2.96 0.28
CA SER A 234 -14.52 -4.10 0.72
C SER A 234 -15.16 -5.41 0.28
N LEU A 235 -14.42 -6.23 -0.44
CA LEU A 235 -14.75 -7.62 -0.73
C LEU A 235 -14.11 -8.51 0.33
N ASP A 236 -14.91 -9.24 1.11
CA ASP A 236 -14.43 -10.38 1.89
C ASP A 236 -14.39 -11.63 1.01
N VAL A 237 -13.18 -12.03 0.65
CA VAL A 237 -12.90 -13.14 -0.27
C VAL A 237 -13.36 -14.49 0.31
N LEU A 238 -13.40 -14.63 1.64
CA LEU A 238 -13.82 -15.89 2.28
C LEU A 238 -15.33 -16.11 2.17
N SER A 239 -16.12 -15.03 2.23
CA SER A 239 -17.59 -15.10 2.16
C SER A 239 -18.17 -14.70 0.80
N GLY A 240 -17.35 -14.12 -0.08
CA GLY A 240 -17.77 -13.53 -1.35
C GLY A 240 -18.57 -12.23 -1.19
N ARG A 241 -18.71 -11.70 0.03
CA ARG A 241 -19.58 -10.54 0.30
C ARG A 241 -18.85 -9.23 0.05
N THR A 242 -19.54 -8.31 -0.63
CA THR A 242 -19.11 -6.92 -0.77
C THR A 242 -19.82 -6.04 0.25
N MET A 243 -19.06 -5.19 0.93
CA MET A 243 -19.55 -4.24 1.92
C MET A 243 -19.07 -2.84 1.54
N LEU A 244 -19.91 -1.84 1.80
CA LEU A 244 -19.58 -0.42 1.73
C LEU A 244 -18.95 -0.01 3.07
N LEU A 245 -17.74 0.55 3.00
CA LEU A 245 -17.04 1.13 4.14
C LEU A 245 -17.25 2.64 4.14
N GLU A 246 -17.71 3.16 5.27
CA GLU A 246 -17.80 4.60 5.48
C GLU A 246 -16.41 5.23 5.52
N ASP A 247 -16.34 6.52 5.18
CA ASP A 247 -15.09 7.26 5.28
C ASP A 247 -14.53 7.17 6.72
N ARG A 248 -13.22 6.95 6.83
CA ARG A 248 -12.46 6.78 8.10
C ARG A 248 -12.68 5.47 8.84
N MET A 249 -13.50 4.53 8.33
CA MET A 249 -13.50 3.16 8.85
C MET A 249 -12.13 2.50 8.65
N ARG A 250 -11.74 1.62 9.57
CA ARG A 250 -10.51 0.84 9.39
C ARG A 250 -10.74 -0.19 8.31
N TRP A 251 -9.66 -0.56 7.60
CA TRP A 251 -9.78 -1.54 6.52
C TRP A 251 -10.17 -2.94 7.01
N ASP A 252 -10.00 -3.21 8.30
CA ASP A 252 -10.41 -4.46 8.96
C ASP A 252 -11.76 -4.38 9.68
N ASP A 253 -12.47 -3.25 9.64
CA ASP A 253 -13.81 -3.10 10.21
C ASP A 253 -14.86 -3.66 9.24
N ASP A 254 -15.99 -4.14 9.78
CA ASP A 254 -17.12 -4.58 8.96
C ASP A 254 -17.95 -3.37 8.53
N GLY A 255 -18.28 -3.30 7.24
CA GLY A 255 -19.08 -2.24 6.64
C GLY A 255 -20.55 -2.60 6.52
N ASN A 256 -21.29 -1.77 5.80
CA ASN A 256 -22.68 -2.04 5.45
C ASN A 256 -22.72 -3.01 4.26
N ILE A 257 -23.48 -4.10 4.36
CA ILE A 257 -23.61 -5.07 3.26
C ILE A 257 -24.26 -4.35 2.07
N VAL A 258 -23.63 -4.45 0.90
CA VAL A 258 -24.26 -4.01 -0.35
C VAL A 258 -25.21 -5.14 -0.74
N GLU A 259 -26.52 -4.90 -0.62
CA GLU A 259 -27.51 -5.84 -1.14
C GLU A 259 -27.43 -5.80 -2.67
N ASP A 260 -27.12 -6.94 -3.29
CA ASP A 260 -27.31 -7.10 -4.73
C ASP A 260 -28.82 -7.05 -4.98
N GLU A 261 -29.34 -5.89 -5.38
CA GLU A 261 -30.73 -5.80 -5.84
C GLU A 261 -30.92 -6.80 -6.98
N PRO A 262 -31.77 -7.84 -6.84
CA PRO A 262 -31.99 -8.81 -7.89
C PRO A 262 -32.91 -8.19 -8.94
N GLY A 263 -32.36 -7.45 -9.90
CA GLY A 263 -33.17 -6.91 -11.00
C GLY A 263 -32.63 -5.68 -11.71
N ALA A 264 -31.40 -5.73 -12.23
CA ALA A 264 -31.03 -4.89 -13.36
C ALA A 264 -29.90 -5.57 -14.12
N GLU A 265 -30.26 -6.46 -15.04
CA GLU A 265 -29.42 -6.70 -16.21
C GLU A 265 -29.29 -5.35 -16.92
N SER A 266 -28.21 -4.65 -16.61
CA SER A 266 -27.90 -3.38 -17.24
C SER A 266 -27.45 -3.68 -18.66
N ASP A 267 -28.34 -3.40 -19.62
CA ASP A 267 -28.03 -3.14 -21.02
C ASP A 267 -27.01 -1.99 -21.08
N PHE A 268 -25.74 -2.30 -20.84
CA PHE A 268 -24.64 -1.49 -21.34
C PHE A 268 -24.49 -1.84 -22.82
N SER A 269 -25.32 -1.18 -23.63
CA SER A 269 -25.13 -1.04 -25.06
C SER A 269 -23.77 -0.39 -25.31
N ASP A 270 -22.80 -1.19 -25.74
CA ASP A 270 -21.57 -0.74 -26.37
C ASP A 270 -21.92 -0.01 -27.69
N ASP A 271 -22.09 1.30 -27.65
CA ASP A 271 -21.75 2.17 -28.78
C ASP A 271 -21.63 3.63 -28.32
N ASP A 272 -20.40 4.07 -28.06
CA ASP A 272 -20.02 5.46 -28.27
C ASP A 272 -18.55 5.49 -28.68
N SER A 273 -18.36 5.18 -29.97
CA SER A 273 -17.12 5.43 -30.70
C SER A 273 -16.74 6.91 -30.64
N LEU A 274 -15.79 7.23 -29.77
CA LEU A 274 -15.08 8.52 -29.73
C LEU A 274 -14.33 8.76 -31.05
N SER A 275 -15.02 9.38 -32.01
CA SER A 275 -14.46 9.83 -33.28
C SER A 275 -14.52 11.36 -33.42
N TRP A 276 -14.14 12.08 -32.37
CA TRP A 276 -14.00 13.53 -32.41
C TRP A 276 -12.54 13.96 -32.28
N PHE A 277 -11.71 13.58 -33.26
CA PHE A 277 -10.58 14.40 -33.71
C PHE A 277 -10.23 13.97 -35.14
N ASN A 278 -10.62 14.79 -36.13
CA ASN A 278 -9.77 15.23 -37.24
C ASN A 278 -10.57 16.19 -38.13
N THR A 279 -10.40 17.47 -37.83
CA THR A 279 -10.60 18.60 -38.75
C THR A 279 -9.32 18.78 -39.55
N GLU A 280 -9.39 18.59 -40.86
CA GLU A 280 -8.89 19.46 -41.95
C GLU A 280 -9.03 18.75 -43.31
#